data_AF-A0A4P5Y6X4-F1
#
_entry.id   AF-A0A4P5Y6X4-F1
#
_cell.length_a   1.000
_cell.length_b   1.000
_cell.length_c   1.000
_cell.angle_alpha   90.00
_cell.angle_beta   90.00
_cell.angle_gamma   90.00
#
_symmetry.space_group_name_H-M   'P 1'
#
loop_
_entity.id
_entity.type
_entity.pdbx_description
1 polymer ?
#
loop_
_entity_poly.entity_id
_entity_poly.type
_entity_poly.pdbx_seq_one_letter_code
_entity_poly.pdbx_strand_id
1 'polypeptide(L)'
;MDRAIDPDSLAYWSAQLNNGVLREDILWEFLDSPEFRGFCTASEIDAIGPESLQLLNVRRFVRRFYKLSLEREGDAEGIAFWQDGLVGGSLSGANLARNFFLSPEFLNRDLSNDGFVVALYRTLLAREPDASGRTFWSDRIDSGVPRSEVLTGFANSHEFRDLCAQYGITPFFYRG
;
A
#
# COMPACT_ATOMS: atom_id res chain seq x y z
N MET A 1 -2.98 7.90 -32.10
CA MET A 1 -4.42 8.10 -31.81
C MET A 1 -4.47 8.98 -30.58
N ASP A 2 -4.67 10.28 -30.77
CA ASP A 2 -4.70 11.25 -29.68
C ASP A 2 -6.12 11.23 -29.10
N ARG A 3 -6.35 10.35 -28.13
CA ARG A 3 -7.66 10.24 -27.48
C ARG A 3 -7.68 11.29 -26.39
N ALA A 4 -8.39 12.39 -26.63
CA ALA A 4 -8.74 13.33 -25.56
C ALA A 4 -9.32 12.53 -24.39
N ILE A 5 -8.81 12.79 -23.18
CA ILE A 5 -9.22 12.04 -21.99
C ILE A 5 -10.71 12.29 -21.77
N ASP A 6 -11.51 11.22 -21.79
CA ASP A 6 -12.95 11.28 -21.55
C ASP A 6 -13.20 11.80 -20.11
N PRO A 7 -14.00 12.85 -19.90
CA PRO A 7 -14.29 13.41 -18.57
C PRO A 7 -14.73 12.38 -17.53
N ASP A 8 -15.47 11.35 -17.95
CA ASP A 8 -15.92 10.27 -17.07
C ASP A 8 -14.75 9.40 -16.58
N SER A 9 -13.75 9.19 -17.43
CA SER A 9 -12.52 8.47 -17.05
C SER A 9 -11.67 9.28 -16.05
N LEU A 10 -11.58 10.61 -16.21
CA LEU A 10 -10.89 11.47 -15.24
C LEU A 10 -11.57 11.46 -13.87
N ALA A 11 -12.90 11.52 -13.83
CA ALA A 11 -13.66 11.46 -12.59
C ALA A 11 -13.49 10.10 -11.89
N TYR A 12 -13.53 9.00 -12.65
CA TYR A 12 -13.29 7.65 -12.16
C TYR A 12 -11.90 7.52 -11.53
N TRP A 13 -10.83 7.89 -12.26
CA TRP A 13 -9.47 7.80 -11.74
C TRP A 13 -9.22 8.76 -10.59
N SER A 14 -9.81 9.96 -10.60
CA SER A 14 -9.71 10.89 -9.47
C SER A 14 -10.38 10.35 -8.22
N ALA A 15 -11.52 9.65 -8.35
CA ALA A 15 -12.17 8.98 -7.23
C ALA A 15 -11.31 7.83 -6.69
N GLN A 16 -10.70 7.02 -7.56
CA GLN A 16 -9.78 5.95 -7.17
C GLN A 16 -8.56 6.51 -6.43
N LEU A 17 -7.93 7.56 -6.95
CA LEU A 17 -6.82 8.24 -6.30
C LEU A 17 -7.21 8.82 -4.93
N ASN A 18 -8.41 9.38 -4.81
CA ASN A 18 -8.95 9.88 -3.54
C ASN A 18 -9.28 8.76 -2.54
N ASN A 19 -9.59 7.56 -3.03
CA ASN A 19 -9.81 6.35 -2.23
C ASN A 19 -8.52 5.56 -1.97
N GLY A 20 -7.36 6.14 -2.30
CA GLY A 20 -6.05 5.60 -1.93
C GLY A 20 -5.41 4.66 -2.96
N VAL A 21 -5.96 4.55 -4.17
CA VAL A 21 -5.26 3.95 -5.31
C VAL A 21 -4.10 4.87 -5.71
N LEU A 22 -2.91 4.34 -5.96
CA LEU A 22 -1.75 5.13 -6.37
C LEU A 22 -1.74 5.35 -7.88
N ARG A 23 -1.15 6.44 -8.36
CA ARG A 23 -0.92 6.67 -9.80
C ARG A 23 -0.13 5.55 -10.46
N GLU A 24 0.74 4.91 -9.70
CA GLU A 24 1.52 3.76 -10.16
C GLU A 24 0.72 2.46 -10.17
N ASP A 25 -0.36 2.39 -9.40
CA ASP A 25 -1.33 1.30 -9.54
C ASP A 25 -2.07 1.42 -10.88
N ILE A 26 -2.40 2.65 -11.30
CA ILE A 26 -2.99 2.92 -12.62
C ILE A 26 -2.00 2.57 -13.74
N LEU A 27 -0.74 3.01 -13.61
CA LEU A 27 0.31 2.63 -14.57
C LEU A 27 0.48 1.11 -14.61
N TRP A 28 0.42 0.43 -13.47
CA TRP A 28 0.50 -1.02 -13.41
C TRP A 28 -0.68 -1.70 -14.09
N GLU A 29 -1.92 -1.27 -13.82
CA GLU A 29 -3.11 -1.83 -14.48
C GLU A 29 -3.00 -1.71 -16.00
N PHE A 30 -2.47 -0.60 -16.51
CA PHE A 30 -2.19 -0.45 -17.93
C PHE A 30 -1.09 -1.42 -18.40
N LEU A 31 0.05 -1.47 -17.70
CA LEU A 31 1.20 -2.31 -18.07
C LEU A 31 0.89 -3.82 -18.01
N ASP A 32 0.00 -4.23 -17.11
CA ASP A 32 -0.42 -5.62 -16.93
C ASP A 32 -1.66 -5.98 -17.77
N SER A 33 -2.28 -5.00 -18.43
CA SER A 33 -3.48 -5.23 -19.24
C SER A 33 -3.22 -6.24 -20.37
N PRO A 34 -4.16 -7.15 -20.67
CA PRO A 34 -4.06 -8.07 -21.81
C PRO A 34 -3.79 -7.33 -23.13
N GLU A 35 -4.39 -6.15 -23.31
CA GLU A 35 -4.22 -5.31 -24.49
C GLU A 35 -2.78 -4.82 -24.63
N PHE A 36 -2.19 -4.27 -23.58
CA PHE A 36 -0.82 -3.75 -23.63
C PHE A 36 0.21 -4.89 -23.75
N ARG A 37 0.01 -5.98 -23.01
CA ARG A 37 0.87 -7.17 -23.12
C ARG A 37 0.82 -7.77 -24.53
N GLY A 38 -0.37 -7.83 -25.14
CA GLY A 38 -0.56 -8.28 -26.52
C GLY A 38 0.15 -7.39 -27.54
N PHE A 39 0.12 -6.06 -27.36
CA PHE A 39 0.87 -5.12 -28.19
C PHE A 39 2.38 -5.33 -28.09
N CYS A 40 2.90 -5.50 -26.87
CA CYS A 40 4.32 -5.76 -26.63
C CYS A 40 4.78 -7.09 -27.23
N THR A 41 4.00 -8.17 -27.06
CA THR A 41 4.28 -9.47 -27.70
C THR A 41 4.29 -9.37 -29.23
N ALA A 42 3.32 -8.69 -29.83
CA ALA A 42 3.26 -8.49 -31.28
C ALA A 42 4.43 -7.65 -31.83
N SER A 43 5.07 -6.86 -30.95
CA SER A 43 6.21 -6.01 -31.27
C SER A 43 7.55 -6.63 -30.88
N GLU A 44 7.58 -7.87 -30.37
CA GLU A 44 8.78 -8.55 -29.84
C GLU A 44 9.50 -7.74 -28.73
N ILE A 45 8.73 -6.97 -27.95
CA ILE A 45 9.23 -6.16 -26.83
C ILE A 45 8.77 -6.80 -25.52
N ASP A 46 9.69 -7.05 -24.60
CA ASP A 46 9.33 -7.29 -23.21
C ASP A 46 8.85 -5.96 -22.59
N ALA A 47 7.55 -5.85 -22.33
CA ALA A 47 6.94 -4.66 -21.73
C ALA A 47 7.70 -4.22 -20.46
N ILE A 48 7.95 -5.19 -19.58
CA ILE A 48 8.69 -5.09 -18.32
C ILE A 48 9.27 -6.48 -18.00
N GLY A 49 10.57 -6.57 -17.75
CA GLY A 49 11.21 -7.82 -17.30
C GLY A 49 10.80 -8.20 -15.86
N PRO A 50 10.86 -9.49 -15.46
CA PRO A 50 10.41 -9.95 -14.14
C PRO A 50 11.04 -9.21 -12.94
N GLU A 51 12.33 -8.87 -13.02
CA GLU A 51 13.02 -8.11 -11.98
C GLU A 51 12.49 -6.67 -11.89
N SER A 52 12.29 -6.02 -13.03
CA SER A 52 11.70 -4.67 -13.09
C SER A 52 10.27 -4.65 -12.56
N LEU A 53 9.51 -5.73 -12.78
CA LEU A 53 8.18 -5.93 -12.21
C LEU A 53 8.22 -6.03 -10.68
N GLN A 54 9.10 -6.87 -10.15
CA GLN A 54 9.25 -7.03 -8.70
C GLN A 54 9.60 -5.69 -8.04
N LEU A 55 10.58 -4.96 -8.60
CA LEU A 55 10.98 -3.64 -8.09
C LEU A 55 9.82 -2.64 -8.14
N LEU A 56 9.06 -2.62 -9.24
CA LEU A 56 7.90 -1.73 -9.39
C LEU A 56 6.81 -2.04 -8.34
N ASN A 57 6.50 -3.32 -8.11
CA ASN A 57 5.51 -3.73 -7.12
C ASN A 57 5.95 -3.35 -5.70
N VAL A 58 7.20 -3.63 -5.33
CA VAL A 58 7.70 -3.26 -4.01
C VAL A 58 7.71 -1.73 -3.83
N ARG A 59 8.11 -0.97 -4.86
CA ARG A 59 8.09 0.50 -4.84
C ARG A 59 6.68 1.06 -4.64
N ARG A 60 5.67 0.49 -5.33
CA ARG A 60 4.25 0.83 -5.16
C ARG A 60 3.79 0.56 -3.73
N PHE A 61 4.14 -0.60 -3.20
CA PHE A 61 3.83 -0.95 -1.82
C PHE A 61 4.44 0.05 -0.83
N VAL A 62 5.72 0.43 -0.97
CA VAL A 62 6.35 1.42 -0.08
C VAL A 62 5.67 2.79 -0.17
N ARG A 63 5.36 3.26 -1.38
CA ARG A 63 4.68 4.54 -1.58
C ARG A 63 3.29 4.58 -0.98
N ARG A 64 2.60 3.46 -0.96
CA ARG A 64 1.31 3.31 -0.28
C ARG A 64 1.40 3.69 1.19
N PHE A 65 2.47 3.29 1.88
CA PHE A 65 2.69 3.68 3.28
C PHE A 65 2.97 5.17 3.40
N TYR A 66 3.88 5.74 2.60
CA TYR A 66 4.09 7.19 2.58
C TYR A 66 2.79 7.96 2.36
N LYS A 67 2.00 7.56 1.37
CA LYS A 67 0.80 8.29 0.98
C LYS A 67 -0.33 8.15 2.00
N LEU A 68 -0.63 6.92 2.42
CA LEU A 68 -1.83 6.62 3.21
C LEU A 68 -1.59 6.74 4.71
N SER A 69 -0.34 6.59 5.19
CA SER A 69 -0.01 6.78 6.60
C SER A 69 0.65 8.13 6.89
N LEU A 70 1.41 8.74 5.97
CA LEU A 70 2.11 10.01 6.22
C LEU A 70 1.56 11.19 5.40
N GLU A 71 0.60 10.96 4.50
CA GLU A 71 -0.01 11.99 3.64
C GLU A 71 0.99 12.77 2.78
N ARG A 72 2.14 12.17 2.48
CA ARG A 72 3.18 12.75 1.63
C ARG A 72 3.76 11.74 0.67
N GLU A 73 4.55 12.23 -0.27
CA GLU A 73 5.40 11.37 -1.09
C GLU A 73 6.69 11.03 -0.33
N GLY A 74 7.17 9.80 -0.51
CA GLY A 74 8.53 9.44 -0.10
C GLY A 74 9.54 10.09 -1.02
N ASP A 75 10.66 10.55 -0.47
CA ASP A 75 11.82 10.94 -1.27
C ASP A 75 12.49 9.72 -1.90
N ALA A 76 13.38 9.96 -2.87
CA ALA A 76 13.99 8.88 -3.64
C ALA A 76 14.86 7.95 -2.78
N GLU A 77 15.56 8.49 -1.78
CA GLU A 77 16.45 7.73 -0.90
C GLU A 77 15.64 6.86 0.07
N GLY A 78 14.62 7.44 0.71
CA GLY A 78 13.72 6.71 1.60
C GLY A 78 12.99 5.58 0.89
N ILE A 79 12.48 5.81 -0.32
CA ILE A 79 11.85 4.76 -1.13
C ILE A 79 12.85 3.64 -1.46
N ALA A 80 14.06 3.98 -1.89
CA ALA A 80 15.09 2.99 -2.21
C ALA A 80 15.47 2.15 -0.99
N PHE A 81 15.67 2.78 0.17
CA PHE A 81 15.98 2.09 1.43
C PHE A 81 14.95 1.01 1.78
N TRP A 82 13.66 1.36 1.75
CA TRP A 82 12.60 0.39 2.07
C TRP A 82 12.49 -0.69 1.00
N GLN A 83 12.59 -0.31 -0.27
CA GLN A 83 12.53 -1.23 -1.39
C GLN A 83 13.62 -2.30 -1.31
N ASP A 84 14.87 -1.89 -1.10
CA ASP A 84 16.01 -2.79 -1.04
C ASP A 84 15.91 -3.75 0.16
N GLY A 85 15.42 -3.27 1.30
CA GLY A 85 15.18 -4.12 2.47
C GLY A 85 14.08 -5.16 2.26
N LEU A 86 13.00 -4.80 1.55
CA LEU A 86 11.89 -5.71 1.25
C LEU A 86 12.27 -6.73 0.16
N VAL A 87 12.95 -6.29 -0.89
CA VAL A 87 13.45 -7.16 -1.98
C VAL A 87 14.53 -8.10 -1.45
N GLY A 88 15.46 -7.59 -0.66
CA GLY A 88 16.54 -8.37 -0.03
C GLY A 88 16.07 -9.26 1.11
N GLY A 89 14.79 -9.16 1.53
CA GLY A 89 14.20 -9.99 2.57
C GLY A 89 14.70 -9.69 3.99
N SER A 90 15.41 -8.58 4.21
CA SER A 90 15.82 -8.13 5.55
C SER A 90 14.67 -7.42 6.30
N LEU A 91 13.67 -6.94 5.56
CA LEU A 91 12.43 -6.37 6.08
C LEU A 91 11.22 -7.17 5.60
N SER A 92 10.23 -7.31 6.48
CA SER A 92 8.89 -7.78 6.13
C SER A 92 7.89 -6.63 6.01
N GLY A 93 6.73 -6.88 5.40
CA GLY A 93 5.63 -5.92 5.35
C GLY A 93 5.19 -5.45 6.74
N ALA A 94 5.18 -6.34 7.74
CA ALA A 94 4.87 -5.99 9.12
C ALA A 94 5.97 -5.11 9.75
N ASN A 95 7.24 -5.30 9.40
CA ASN A 95 8.31 -4.39 9.83
C ASN A 95 8.11 -3.01 9.21
N LEU A 96 7.78 -2.93 7.91
CA LEU A 96 7.47 -1.66 7.25
C LEU A 96 6.32 -0.95 7.95
N ALA A 97 5.19 -1.63 8.16
CA ALA A 97 4.02 -1.07 8.82
C ALA A 97 4.34 -0.53 10.22
N ARG A 98 5.10 -1.29 11.02
CA ARG A 98 5.55 -0.83 12.35
C ARG A 98 6.44 0.41 12.28
N ASN A 99 7.40 0.45 11.36
CA ASN A 99 8.28 1.60 11.22
C ASN A 99 7.54 2.87 10.83
N PHE A 100 6.55 2.77 9.93
CA PHE A 100 5.75 3.92 9.53
C PHE A 100 4.79 4.38 10.64
N PHE A 101 3.96 3.49 11.19
CA PHE A 101 2.93 3.86 12.17
C PHE A 101 3.46 4.16 13.57
N LEU A 102 4.70 3.78 13.89
CA LEU A 102 5.37 4.14 15.14
C LEU A 102 6.45 5.21 14.93
N SER A 103 6.60 5.74 13.71
CA SER A 103 7.54 6.83 13.46
C SER A 103 7.12 8.10 14.20
N PRO A 104 8.08 8.96 14.62
CA PRO A 104 7.76 10.29 15.14
C PRO A 104 6.88 11.09 14.17
N GLU A 105 7.10 10.94 12.87
CA GLU A 105 6.32 11.62 11.84
C GLU A 105 4.83 11.25 11.89
N PHE A 106 4.52 9.94 11.94
CA PHE A 106 3.13 9.50 12.08
C PHE A 106 2.53 9.90 13.42
N LEU A 107 3.28 9.75 14.51
CA LEU A 107 2.79 10.06 15.86
C LEU A 107 2.51 11.57 16.03
N ASN A 108 3.28 12.43 15.38
CA ASN A 108 3.08 13.89 15.40
C ASN A 108 1.83 14.35 14.63
N ARG A 109 1.16 13.45 13.89
CA ARG A 109 -0.13 13.75 13.25
C ARG A 109 -1.29 13.84 14.26
N ASP A 110 -1.08 13.34 15.49
CA ASP A 110 -2.05 13.39 16.59
C ASP A 110 -3.47 12.96 16.20
N LEU A 111 -3.56 11.87 15.42
CA LEU A 111 -4.85 11.36 14.95
C LEU A 111 -5.71 10.89 16.13
N SER A 112 -7.03 11.05 16.02
CA SER A 112 -8.00 10.37 16.89
C SER A 112 -7.90 8.85 16.76
N ASN A 113 -8.51 8.11 17.68
CA ASN A 113 -8.55 6.63 17.61
C ASN A 113 -9.23 6.16 16.32
N ASP A 114 -10.34 6.79 15.93
CA ASP A 114 -10.99 6.56 14.63
C ASP A 114 -10.06 6.86 13.45
N GLY A 115 -9.37 8.00 13.46
CA GLY A 115 -8.45 8.39 12.39
C GLY A 115 -7.29 7.41 12.25
N PHE A 116 -6.75 6.92 13.36
CA PHE A 116 -5.73 5.88 13.38
C PHE A 116 -6.24 4.56 12.77
N VAL A 117 -7.44 4.11 13.15
CA VAL A 117 -8.05 2.90 12.60
C VAL A 117 -8.31 3.04 11.10
N VAL A 118 -8.86 4.17 10.65
CA VAL A 118 -9.06 4.44 9.21
C VAL A 118 -7.74 4.37 8.45
N ALA A 119 -6.66 4.96 8.98
CA ALA A 119 -5.34 4.89 8.36
C ALA A 119 -4.83 3.44 8.27
N LEU A 120 -5.06 2.60 9.28
CA LEU A 120 -4.72 1.18 9.23
C LEU A 120 -5.49 0.41 8.15
N TYR A 121 -6.81 0.57 8.08
CA TYR A 121 -7.63 -0.06 7.04
C TYR A 121 -7.17 0.33 5.65
N ARG A 122 -7.03 1.64 5.42
CA ARG A 122 -6.60 2.16 4.13
C ARG A 122 -5.23 1.68 3.74
N THR A 123 -4.27 1.65 4.67
CA THR A 123 -2.87 1.35 4.36
C THR A 123 -2.60 -0.16 4.31
N LEU A 124 -3.12 -0.93 5.27
CA LEU A 124 -2.80 -2.36 5.41
C LEU A 124 -3.85 -3.27 4.74
N LEU A 125 -5.09 -2.83 4.53
CA LEU A 125 -6.15 -3.72 4.00
C LEU A 125 -6.70 -3.30 2.62
N ALA A 126 -6.23 -2.17 2.08
CA ALA A 126 -6.65 -1.65 0.78
C ALA A 126 -8.15 -1.42 0.64
N ARG A 127 -8.80 -1.03 1.73
CA ARG A 127 -10.23 -0.71 1.77
C ARG A 127 -10.56 0.30 2.85
N GLU A 128 -11.72 0.93 2.72
CA GLU A 128 -12.33 1.68 3.82
C GLU A 128 -12.80 0.72 4.93
N PRO A 129 -12.77 1.15 6.20
CA PRO A 129 -13.44 0.41 7.24
C PRO A 129 -14.96 0.45 7.04
N ASP A 130 -15.60 -0.69 7.26
CA ASP A 130 -17.04 -0.71 7.53
C ASP A 130 -17.33 -0.12 8.93
N ALA A 131 -18.57 0.32 9.17
CA ALA A 131 -18.95 0.99 10.40
C ALA A 131 -18.68 0.13 11.65
N SER A 132 -19.00 -1.17 11.59
CA SER A 132 -18.77 -2.11 12.70
C SER A 132 -17.29 -2.33 12.98
N GLY A 133 -16.48 -2.53 11.94
CA GLY A 133 -15.05 -2.74 12.05
C GLY A 133 -14.35 -1.52 12.63
N ARG A 134 -14.71 -0.32 12.17
CA ARG A 134 -14.17 0.93 12.74
C ARG A 134 -14.45 1.03 14.23
N THR A 135 -15.72 0.92 14.62
CA THR A 135 -16.15 1.04 16.03
C THR A 135 -15.50 -0.03 16.90
N PHE A 136 -15.42 -1.28 16.43
CA PHE A 136 -14.79 -2.35 17.18
C PHE A 136 -13.32 -2.04 17.54
N TRP A 137 -12.54 -1.51 16.59
CA TRP A 137 -11.14 -1.21 16.83
C TRP A 137 -10.94 0.09 17.61
N SER A 138 -11.77 1.12 17.37
CA SER A 138 -11.69 2.37 18.13
C SER A 138 -12.03 2.15 19.60
N ASP A 139 -13.09 1.40 19.90
CA ASP A 139 -13.56 1.12 21.26
C ASP A 139 -12.51 0.33 22.07
N ARG A 140 -11.73 -0.53 21.41
CA ARG A 140 -10.60 -1.22 22.05
C ARG A 140 -9.53 -0.23 22.50
N ILE A 141 -9.20 0.75 21.66
CA ILE A 141 -8.20 1.77 22.00
C ILE A 141 -8.74 2.67 23.12
N ASP A 142 -10.02 3.05 23.04
CA ASP A 142 -10.69 3.83 24.10
C ASP A 142 -10.74 3.07 25.43
N SER A 143 -10.82 1.74 25.38
CA SER A 143 -10.75 0.84 26.54
C SER A 143 -9.33 0.57 27.06
N GLY A 144 -8.31 1.22 26.48
CA GLY A 144 -6.92 1.15 26.94
C GLY A 144 -6.02 0.17 26.18
N VAL A 145 -6.50 -0.48 25.12
CA VAL A 145 -5.64 -1.31 24.27
C VAL A 145 -4.64 -0.40 23.53
N PRO A 146 -3.32 -0.66 23.61
CA PRO A 146 -2.34 0.15 22.92
C PRO A 146 -2.54 0.13 21.39
N ARG A 147 -2.38 1.30 20.74
CA ARG A 147 -2.40 1.41 19.27
C ARG A 147 -1.41 0.47 18.57
N SER A 148 -0.27 0.19 19.21
CA SER A 148 0.73 -0.77 18.72
C SER A 148 0.20 -2.22 18.68
N GLU A 149 -0.67 -2.60 19.61
CA GLU A 149 -1.31 -3.91 19.63
C GLU A 149 -2.38 -4.02 18.55
N VAL A 150 -3.19 -2.96 18.37
CA VAL A 150 -4.14 -2.87 17.26
C VAL A 150 -3.41 -2.97 15.91
N LEU A 151 -2.35 -2.19 15.70
CA LEU A 151 -1.48 -2.30 14.51
C LEU A 151 -0.98 -3.73 14.28
N THR A 152 -0.55 -4.41 15.35
CA THR A 152 -0.09 -5.80 15.27
C THR A 152 -1.21 -6.74 14.81
N GLY A 153 -2.44 -6.52 15.25
CA GLY A 153 -3.63 -7.24 14.78
C GLY A 153 -3.84 -7.10 13.27
N PHE A 154 -3.76 -5.87 12.75
CA PHE A 154 -3.87 -5.62 11.30
C PHE A 154 -2.72 -6.25 10.52
N ALA A 155 -1.48 -6.06 10.99
CA ALA A 155 -0.27 -6.57 10.32
C ALA A 155 -0.15 -8.10 10.34
N ASN A 156 -0.90 -8.80 11.20
CA ASN A 156 -0.93 -10.27 11.24
C ASN A 156 -2.17 -10.87 10.58
N SER A 157 -3.11 -10.02 10.13
CA SER A 157 -4.38 -10.44 9.52
C SER A 157 -4.17 -11.19 8.19
N HIS A 158 -5.16 -11.99 7.80
CA HIS A 158 -5.16 -12.64 6.49
C HIS A 158 -5.20 -11.62 5.35
N GLU A 159 -6.00 -10.57 5.48
CA GLU A 159 -6.10 -9.50 4.46
C GLU A 159 -4.75 -8.81 4.21
N PHE A 160 -3.96 -8.53 5.25
CA PHE A 160 -2.62 -7.95 5.06
C PHE A 160 -1.63 -8.94 4.43
N ARG A 161 -1.76 -10.24 4.73
CA ARG A 161 -0.96 -11.28 4.05
C ARG A 161 -1.28 -11.33 2.56
N ASP A 162 -2.56 -11.28 2.22
CA ASP A 162 -3.02 -11.30 0.83
C ASP A 162 -2.56 -10.04 0.10
N LEU A 163 -2.63 -8.87 0.75
CA LEU A 163 -2.07 -7.64 0.20
C LEU A 163 -0.56 -7.77 -0.04
N CYS A 164 0.21 -8.23 0.95
CA CYS A 164 1.65 -8.45 0.77
C CYS A 164 1.95 -9.40 -0.40
N ALA A 165 1.18 -10.48 -0.54
CA ALA A 165 1.34 -11.46 -1.61
C ALA A 165 1.12 -10.83 -3.00
N GLN A 166 0.14 -9.94 -3.16
CA GLN A 166 -0.11 -9.20 -4.41
C GLN A 166 1.10 -8.37 -4.86
N TYR A 167 1.89 -7.87 -3.91
CA TYR A 167 3.10 -7.10 -4.19
C TYR A 167 4.40 -7.93 -4.16
N GLY A 168 4.31 -9.25 -3.94
CA GLY A 168 5.48 -10.13 -3.83
C GLY A 168 6.31 -9.91 -2.57
N ILE A 169 5.68 -9.51 -1.46
CA ILE A 169 6.33 -9.17 -0.19
C ILE A 169 6.09 -10.26 0.86
N THR A 170 7.13 -10.58 1.63
CA THR A 170 6.98 -11.42 2.82
C THR A 170 6.23 -10.63 3.91
N PRO A 171 5.04 -11.09 4.37
CA PRO A 171 4.22 -10.29 5.28
C PRO A 171 4.83 -10.16 6.68
N PHE A 172 5.40 -11.24 7.21
CA PHE A 172 6.13 -11.26 8.48
C PHE A 172 7.01 -12.52 8.52
N PHE A 173 8.01 -12.53 9.40
CA PHE A 173 8.88 -13.68 9.59
C PHE A 173 8.27 -14.64 10.62
N TYR A 174 8.07 -15.90 10.23
CA TYR A 174 7.77 -16.96 11.21
C TYR A 174 9.06 -17.27 11.98
N ARG A 175 9.00 -17.20 13.31
CA ARG A 175 10.00 -17.89 14.13
C ARG A 175 9.56 -19.35 14.20
N GLY A 176 10.36 -20.24 13.61
CA GLY A 176 10.24 -21.69 13.80
C GLY A 176 10.65 -22.11 15.20
#